data_AF-A0A9D8JI26-F1
#
_entry.id   AF-A0A9D8JI26-F1
#
_cell.length_a   1.000
_cell.length_b   1.000
_cell.length_c   1.000
_cell.angle_alpha   90.00
_cell.angle_beta   90.00
_cell.angle_gamma   90.00
#
_symmetry.space_group_name_H-M   'P 1'
#
loop_
_entity.id
_entity.type
_entity.pdbx_description
1 polymer ?
#
loop_
_entity_poly.entity_id
_entity_poly.type
_entity_poly.pdbx_seq_one_letter_code
_entity_poly.pdbx_strand_id
1 'polypeptide(L)' 'MSHANVTDLTKYTSRYEMSDLCAAINQYEGAETSRAITHIETHISHVFLTEAFAYKIKKPVCFEFLDYTTSEMRR' A
#
# COMPACT_ATOMS: atom_id res chain seq x y z
N MET A 1 -7.01 1.66 -24.96
CA MET A 1 -6.22 2.46 -24.00
C MET A 1 -6.18 1.68 -22.71
N SER A 2 -5.01 1.11 -22.42
CA SER A 2 -4.77 0.12 -21.37
C SER A 2 -4.94 0.76 -19.99
N HIS A 3 -5.97 0.34 -19.26
CA HIS A 3 -6.05 0.59 -17.82
C HIS A 3 -4.93 -0.26 -17.20
N ALA A 4 -3.85 0.40 -16.79
CA ALA A 4 -2.77 -0.27 -16.09
C ALA A 4 -3.36 -0.96 -14.87
N ASN A 5 -3.21 -2.28 -14.85
CA ASN A 5 -3.63 -3.14 -13.75
C ASN A 5 -3.16 -2.53 -12.43
N VAL A 6 -4.07 -2.50 -11.46
CA VAL A 6 -3.76 -2.32 -10.04
C VAL A 6 -2.77 -3.43 -9.69
N THR A 7 -1.47 -3.13 -9.80
CA THR A 7 -0.40 -4.05 -9.44
C THR A 7 -0.62 -4.39 -7.98
N ASP A 8 -0.84 -5.68 -7.73
CA ASP A 8 -1.09 -6.29 -6.43
C ASP A 8 0.02 -5.90 -5.43
N LEU A 9 -0.16 -4.76 -4.75
CA LEU A 9 0.75 -4.23 -3.72
C LEU A 9 0.74 -5.11 -2.45
N THR A 10 -0.14 -6.12 -2.40
CA THR A 10 -0.24 -7.10 -1.32
C THR A 10 0.95 -8.06 -1.23
N LYS A 11 1.79 -8.14 -2.28
CA LYS A 11 3.10 -8.82 -2.21
C LYS A 11 4.15 -8.06 -1.40
N TYR A 12 3.90 -6.79 -1.06
CA TYR A 12 4.89 -5.86 -0.51
C TYR A 12 4.78 -5.69 1.02
N THR A 13 3.79 -6.30 1.68
CA THR A 13 3.38 -5.94 3.05
C THR A 13 4.10 -6.64 4.19
N SER A 14 5.01 -7.58 3.90
CA SER A 14 5.69 -8.37 4.93
C SER A 14 7.22 -8.28 4.88
N ARG A 15 7.80 -7.66 3.82
CA ARG A 15 9.26 -7.69 3.58
C ARG A 15 9.90 -6.35 3.23
N TYR A 16 9.13 -5.29 3.05
CA TYR A 16 9.68 -3.98 2.65
C TYR A 16 9.62 -2.98 3.80
N GLU A 17 10.68 -2.19 3.90
CA GLU A 17 10.75 -1.07 4.83
C GLU A 17 9.83 0.06 4.33
N MET A 18 9.30 0.88 5.24
CA MET A 18 8.36 1.97 4.91
C MET A 18 8.89 2.92 3.83
N SER A 19 10.21 3.11 3.79
CA SER A 19 10.92 3.90 2.79
C SER A 19 10.70 3.40 1.36
N ASP A 20 10.63 2.07 1.17
CA ASP A 20 10.53 1.46 -0.16
C ASP A 20 9.12 1.66 -0.74
N LEU A 21 8.09 1.64 0.13
CA LEU A 21 6.71 1.91 -0.27
C LEU A 21 6.52 3.37 -0.68
N CYS A 22 7.08 4.31 0.07
CA CYS A 22 7.07 5.72 -0.30
C CYS A 22 7.80 5.97 -1.63
N ALA A 23 8.94 5.33 -1.85
CA ALA A 23 9.67 5.41 -3.11
C ALA A 23 8.86 4.85 -4.29
N ALA A 24 8.21 3.70 -4.10
CA ALA A 24 7.37 3.07 -5.12
C ALA A 24 6.16 3.95 -5.50
N ILE A 25 5.50 4.58 -4.52
CA ILE A 25 4.38 5.52 -4.76
C ILE A 25 4.86 6.72 -5.58
N ASN A 26 5.97 7.36 -5.18
CA ASN A 26 6.54 8.49 -5.92
C ASN A 26 6.91 8.13 -7.36
N GLN A 27 7.50 6.93 -7.57
CA GLN A 27 7.83 6.44 -8.90
C GLN A 27 6.58 6.19 -9.75
N TYR A 28 5.51 5.62 -9.17
CA TYR A 28 4.27 5.33 -9.89
C TYR A 28 3.50 6.60 -10.28
N GLU A 29 3.47 7.61 -9.41
CA GLU A 29 2.88 8.91 -9.73
C GLU A 29 3.72 9.74 -10.71
N GLY A 30 4.91 9.26 -11.10
CA GLY A 30 5.78 9.90 -12.11
C GLY A 30 6.42 11.19 -11.62
N ALA A 31 6.50 11.41 -10.30
CA ALA A 31 7.07 12.63 -9.74
C ALA A 31 8.58 12.44 -9.47
N GLU A 32 9.43 13.17 -10.21
CA GLU A 32 10.87 13.29 -9.92
C GLU A 32 11.16 14.11 -8.64
N THR A 33 10.12 14.58 -7.95
CA THR A 33 10.25 15.42 -6.76
C THR A 33 9.45 14.81 -5.63
N SER A 34 10.13 14.61 -4.50
CA SER A 34 9.62 14.17 -3.20
C SER A 34 8.31 14.87 -2.82
N ARG A 35 7.17 14.35 -3.29
CA ARG A 35 5.86 14.78 -2.83
C ARG A 35 5.69 14.31 -1.39
N ALA A 36 5.10 15.16 -0.56
CA ALA A 36 4.87 14.83 0.84
C ALA A 36 3.85 13.68 0.92
N ILE A 37 4.35 12.48 1.22
CA ILE A 37 3.50 11.31 1.47
C ILE A 37 3.18 11.29 2.96
N THR A 38 1.90 11.36 3.29
CA THR A 38 1.45 11.16 4.67
C THR A 38 1.13 9.69 4.88
N HIS A 39 1.86 9.05 5.79
CA HIS A 39 1.59 7.68 6.20
C HIS A 39 0.70 7.64 7.43
N ILE A 40 -0.41 6.91 7.34
CA ILE A 40 -1.34 6.67 8.42
C ILE A 40 -1.44 5.17 8.62
N GLU A 41 -1.19 4.74 9.84
CA GLU A 41 -1.31 3.35 10.23
C GLU A 41 -2.58 3.12 11.04
N THR A 42 -3.33 2.08 10.65
CA THR A 42 -4.48 1.58 11.41
C THR A 42 -4.16 0.18 11.93
N HIS A 43 -5.07 -0.38 12.75
CA HIS A 43 -4.95 -1.74 13.25
C HIS A 43 -4.80 -2.80 12.14
N ILE A 44 -5.41 -2.60 10.97
CA ILE A 44 -5.51 -3.63 9.93
C ILE A 44 -4.94 -3.20 8.57
N SER A 45 -4.46 -1.96 8.44
CA SER A 45 -4.02 -1.41 7.15
C SER A 45 -3.01 -0.28 7.32
N HIS A 46 -2.17 -0.11 6.31
CA HIS A 46 -1.42 1.12 6.06
C HIS A 46 -2.14 1.95 5.00
N VAL A 47 -2.19 3.26 5.20
CA VAL A 47 -2.77 4.23 4.26
C VAL A 47 -1.70 5.26 3.95
N PHE A 48 -1.48 5.52 2.66
CA PHE A 48 -0.57 6.54 2.17
C PHE A 48 -1.40 7.58 1.43
N LEU A 49 -1.37 8.81 1.89
CA LEU A 49 -2.06 9.93 1.27
C LEU A 49 -1.04 10.77 0.50
N THR A 50 -1.32 10.97 -0.78
CA THR A 50 -0.64 11.92 -1.65
C THR A 50 -1.55 13.11 -1.89
N GLU A 51 -1.10 14.08 -2.70
CA GLU A 51 -1.91 15.26 -3.02
C GLU A 51 -3.22 14.92 -3.75
N ALA A 52 -3.21 13.88 -4.58
CA ALA A 52 -4.33 13.54 -5.47
C ALA A 52 -4.91 12.14 -5.21
N PHE A 53 -4.18 11.26 -4.51
CA PHE A 53 -4.56 9.87 -4.35
C PHE A 53 -4.40 9.38 -2.92
N ALA A 54 -5.14 8.32 -2.60
CA ALA A 54 -5.02 7.57 -1.36
C ALA A 54 -4.75 6.12 -1.69
N TYR A 55 -3.63 5.58 -1.20
CA TYR A 55 -3.24 4.19 -1.37
C TYR A 55 -3.47 3.44 -0.07
N LYS A 56 -4.28 2.38 -0.10
CA LYS A 56 -4.54 1.55 1.08
C LYS A 56 -3.97 0.16 0.87
N ILE A 57 -3.26 -0.32 1.87
CA ILE A 57 -2.65 -1.65 1.86
C ILE A 57 -3.08 -2.40 3.13
N LYS A 58 -3.74 -3.56 2.97
CA LYS A 58 -4.16 -4.43 4.08
C LYS A 58 -2.95 -5.14 4.69
N LYS A 59 -2.83 -5.11 6.01
CA LYS A 59 -1.76 -5.80 6.75
C LYS A 59 -2.00 -7.32 6.75
N PRO A 60 -0.94 -8.14 6.81
CA PRO A 60 -1.05 -9.58 7.01
C PRO A 60 -1.37 -9.87 8.48
N VAL A 61 -2.63 -9.68 8.89
CA VAL A 61 -3.07 -9.82 10.28
C VAL A 61 -4.02 -11.00 10.43
N CYS A 62 -3.95 -11.68 11.57
CA CYS A 62 -4.92 -12.69 11.99
C CYS A 62 -5.52 -12.26 13.33
N PHE A 63 -6.81 -11.96 13.33
CA PHE A 63 -7.62 -11.69 14.50
C PHE A 63 -8.69 -12.77 14.64
N GLU A 64 -9.29 -12.87 15.82
CA GLU A 64 -10.33 -13.86 16.13
C GLU A 64 -11.57 -13.78 15.22
N PHE A 65 -11.77 -12.64 14.56
CA PHE A 65 -12.90 -12.37 13.66
C PHE A 65 -12.46 -12.04 12.21
N LEU A 66 -11.16 -12.01 11.93
CA LEU A 66 -10.63 -11.55 10.64
C LEU A 66 -9.25 -12.13 10.35
N ASP A 67 -9.15 -12.96 9.31
CA ASP A 67 -7.88 -13.52 8.85
C ASP A 67 -7.52 -12.95 7.47
N TYR A 68 -6.45 -12.17 7.43
CA TYR A 68 -5.81 -11.59 6.25
C TYR A 68 -4.37 -12.09 6.08
N THR A 69 -4.03 -13.22 6.67
CA THR A 69 -2.67 -13.78 6.58
C THR A 69 -2.26 -14.09 5.14
N THR A 70 -3.19 -14.62 4.33
CA THR A 70 -2.93 -14.94 2.92
C THR A 70 -3.44 -13.86 1.96
N SER A 71 -2.81 -13.75 0.79
CA SER A 71 -3.24 -12.80 -0.25
C SER A 71 -4.65 -13.08 -0.75
N GLU A 72 -5.06 -14.34 -0.80
CA GLU A 72 -6.40 -14.76 -1.24
C GLU A 72 -7.51 -14.27 -0.30
N MET A 73 -7.18 -14.11 0.99
CA MET A 73 -8.12 -13.62 2.00
C MET A 73 -8.22 -12.08 2.02
N ARG A 74 -7.36 -11.37 1.28
CA ARG A 74 -7.33 -9.90 1.21
C ARG A 74 -8.10 -9.28 0.03
N ARG A 75 -8.96 -10.05 -0.64
CA ARG A 75 -9.83 -9.53 -1.74
C ARG A 75 -10.69 -8.34 -1.31
#